data_AF-A0A1H4GLI0-F1
#
_entry.id   AF-A0A1H4GLI0-F1
#
_cell.length_a   1.000
_cell.length_b   1.000
_cell.length_c   1.000
_cell.angle_alpha   90.00
_cell.angle_beta   90.00
_cell.angle_gamma   90.00
#
_symmetry.space_group_name_H-M   'P 1'
#
loop_
_entity.id
_entity.type
_entity.pdbx_description
1 polymer ?
#
loop_
_entity_poly.entity_id
_entity_poly.type
_entity_poly.pdbx_seq_one_letter_code
_entity_poly.pdbx_strand_id
1 'polypeptide(L)'
;MLKLFDYLEEVIATEKISQLNTPKLLYTVSEIMQELGYTQAGMEQEPLDRAMHACAALNIPVDYNFKKVYYFKDGELVTDWQLSELASYLFMINCNPLNPFVAKAQLIFMMKDKV
;
A
#
# COMPACT_ATOMS: atom_id res chain seq x y z
N MET A 1 11.72 27.36 2.33
CA MET A 1 10.46 27.01 1.63
C MET A 1 10.69 25.62 1.06
N LEU A 2 10.03 24.58 1.60
CA LEU A 2 10.19 23.22 1.09
C LEU A 2 9.77 23.20 -0.38
N LYS A 3 10.71 22.95 -1.29
CA LYS A 3 10.40 22.47 -2.64
C LYS A 3 9.92 21.03 -2.49
N LEU A 4 8.70 20.86 -1.99
CA LEU A 4 8.19 19.53 -1.64
C LEU A 4 7.83 18.73 -2.90
N PHE A 5 7.55 19.43 -4.00
CA PHE A 5 7.19 18.84 -5.29
C PHE A 5 7.76 19.67 -6.43
N ASP A 6 8.59 19.06 -7.27
CA ASP A 6 8.86 19.57 -8.61
C ASP A 6 7.77 19.02 -9.52
N TYR A 7 7.03 19.91 -10.18
CA TYR A 7 5.93 19.55 -11.06
C TYR A 7 6.37 18.59 -12.19
N LEU A 8 7.61 18.73 -12.66
CA LEU A 8 8.14 17.83 -13.69
C LEU A 8 8.40 16.42 -13.12
N GLU A 9 8.90 16.31 -11.90
CA GLU A 9 9.09 15.03 -11.23
C GLU A 9 7.76 14.33 -10.96
N GLU A 10 6.73 15.09 -10.56
CA GLU A 10 5.36 14.60 -10.33
C GLU A 10 4.74 14.00 -11.60
N VAL A 11 4.82 14.74 -12.73
CA VAL A 11 4.27 14.28 -14.01
C VAL A 11 4.99 13.01 -14.49
N ILE A 12 6.32 12.99 -14.41
CA ILE A 12 7.13 11.82 -14.82
C ILE A 12 6.83 10.59 -13.95
N ALA A 13 6.69 10.78 -12.63
CA ALA A 13 6.37 9.68 -11.71
C ALA A 13 4.98 9.11 -11.99
N THR A 14 3.98 9.98 -12.13
CA THR A 14 2.60 9.57 -12.43
C THR A 14 2.51 8.85 -13.77
N GLU A 15 3.20 9.36 -14.80
CA GLU A 15 3.20 8.75 -16.12
C GLU A 15 3.89 7.37 -16.11
N LYS A 16 5.06 7.24 -15.48
CA LYS A 16 5.72 5.93 -15.30
C LYS A 16 4.83 4.92 -14.58
N ILE A 17 4.15 5.33 -13.51
CA ILE A 17 3.27 4.45 -12.76
C ILE A 17 2.06 4.03 -13.62
N SER A 18 1.48 4.96 -14.39
CA SER A 18 0.37 4.67 -15.29
C SER A 18 0.75 3.71 -16.42
N GLN A 19 2.02 3.71 -16.85
CA GLN A 19 2.55 2.81 -17.89
C GLN A 19 2.85 1.39 -17.39
N LEU A 20 2.90 1.15 -16.07
CA LEU A 20 3.05 -0.18 -15.49
C LEU A 20 1.72 -0.95 -15.61
N ASN A 21 1.44 -1.42 -16.82
CA ASN A 21 0.36 -2.37 -17.06
C ASN A 21 0.71 -3.66 -16.31
N THR A 22 -0.11 -4.04 -15.33
CA THR A 22 0.03 -5.26 -14.50
C THR A 22 1.32 -5.34 -13.66
N PRO A 23 1.45 -4.56 -12.58
CA PRO A 23 2.58 -4.68 -11.66
C PRO A 23 2.56 -6.04 -10.95
N LYS A 24 3.74 -6.52 -10.55
CA LYS A 24 3.84 -7.73 -9.73
C LYS A 24 3.21 -7.50 -8.37
N LEU A 25 2.31 -8.41 -7.97
CA LEU A 25 1.75 -8.44 -6.62
C LEU A 25 2.71 -9.20 -5.71
N LEU A 26 3.03 -8.62 -4.56
CA LEU A 26 4.13 -9.07 -3.71
C LEU A 26 3.67 -9.64 -2.37
N TYR A 27 2.76 -8.93 -1.70
CA TYR A 27 2.34 -9.22 -0.33
C TYR A 27 0.82 -9.14 -0.21
N THR A 28 0.24 -9.89 0.73
CA THR A 28 -1.15 -9.69 1.13
C THR A 28 -1.28 -8.63 2.23
N VAL A 29 -2.48 -8.06 2.38
CA VAL A 29 -2.80 -7.16 3.49
C VAL A 29 -2.59 -7.86 4.82
N SER A 30 -3.04 -9.12 4.96
CA SER A 30 -2.83 -9.88 6.21
C SER A 30 -1.35 -10.03 6.55
N GLU A 31 -0.49 -10.33 5.56
CA GLU A 31 0.96 -10.44 5.76
C GLU A 31 1.57 -9.12 6.26
N ILE A 32 1.22 -8.00 5.63
CA ILE A 32 1.71 -6.68 6.04
C ILE A 32 1.20 -6.34 7.45
N MET A 33 -0.07 -6.59 7.74
CA MET A 33 -0.66 -6.32 9.06
C MET A 33 0.03 -7.12 10.17
N GLN A 34 0.35 -8.39 9.89
CA GLN A 34 1.11 -9.24 10.81
C GLN A 34 2.51 -8.68 11.08
N GLU A 35 3.25 -8.27 10.04
CA GLU A 35 4.59 -7.67 10.18
C GLU A 35 4.55 -6.31 10.90
N LEU A 36 3.46 -5.57 10.76
CA LEU A 36 3.21 -4.32 11.50
C LEU A 36 2.71 -4.55 12.94
N GLY A 37 2.58 -5.81 13.39
CA GLY A 37 2.21 -6.16 14.75
C GLY A 37 0.72 -5.96 15.07
N TYR A 38 -0.15 -5.89 14.06
CA TYR A 38 -1.59 -5.88 14.28
C TYR A 38 -2.12 -7.27 14.58
N THR A 39 -2.91 -7.39 15.65
CA THR A 39 -3.51 -8.65 16.11
C THR A 39 -5.03 -8.67 16.01
N GLN A 40 -5.64 -7.51 15.76
CA GLN A 40 -7.09 -7.34 15.68
C GLN A 40 -7.51 -7.27 14.21
N ALA A 41 -8.52 -8.06 13.84
CA ALA A 41 -9.13 -8.02 12.52
C ALA A 41 -9.90 -6.69 12.30
N GLY A 42 -9.96 -6.22 11.06
CA GLY A 42 -10.71 -5.04 10.66
C GLY A 42 -9.95 -3.71 10.78
N MET A 43 -8.72 -3.72 11.30
CA MET A 43 -7.86 -2.52 11.35
C MET A 43 -7.26 -2.14 9.98
N GLU A 44 -7.34 -3.06 9.02
CA GLU A 44 -6.83 -2.90 7.67
C GLU A 44 -7.74 -2.09 6.75
N GLN A 45 -9.05 -2.02 7.05
CA GLN A 45 -10.02 -1.51 6.09
C GLN A 45 -9.83 -0.02 5.79
N GLU A 46 -9.68 0.83 6.82
CA GLU A 46 -9.48 2.27 6.62
C GLU A 46 -8.17 2.58 5.88
N PRO A 47 -6.99 2.02 6.26
CA PRO A 47 -5.76 2.22 5.50
C PRO A 47 -5.85 1.72 4.05
N LEU A 48 -6.53 0.60 3.82
CA LEU A 48 -6.74 0.03 2.49
C LEU A 48 -7.59 0.94 1.60
N ASP A 49 -8.72 1.42 2.12
CA ASP A 49 -9.61 2.32 1.39
C ASP A 49 -8.89 3.62 1.02
N ARG A 50 -8.10 4.19 1.94
CA ARG A 50 -7.31 5.40 1.68
C ARG A 50 -6.24 5.17 0.61
N ALA A 51 -5.60 4.00 0.61
CA ALA A 51 -4.62 3.64 -0.41
C ALA A 51 -5.28 3.50 -1.81
N MET A 52 -6.45 2.87 -1.89
CA MET A 52 -7.22 2.77 -3.14
C MET A 52 -7.68 4.14 -3.64
N HIS A 53 -8.17 5.00 -2.74
CA HIS A 53 -8.57 6.36 -3.09
C HIS A 53 -7.40 7.20 -3.60
N ALA A 54 -6.20 7.03 -3.04
CA ALA A 54 -5.00 7.70 -3.54
C ALA A 54 -4.66 7.27 -4.98
N CYS A 55 -4.71 5.98 -5.28
CA CYS A 55 -4.54 5.50 -6.66
C CYS A 55 -5.62 6.07 -7.60
N ALA A 56 -6.88 6.05 -7.19
CA ALA A 56 -7.99 6.57 -8.00
C ALA A 56 -7.83 8.07 -8.30
N ALA A 57 -7.45 8.88 -7.29
CA ALA A 57 -7.23 10.31 -7.45
C ALA A 57 -6.07 10.65 -8.40
N LEU A 58 -5.09 9.75 -8.50
CA LEU A 58 -3.92 9.88 -9.39
C LEU A 58 -4.14 9.23 -10.76
N ASN A 59 -5.36 8.76 -11.07
CA ASN A 59 -5.68 7.99 -12.28
C ASN A 59 -4.82 6.72 -12.47
N ILE A 60 -4.38 6.13 -11.35
CA ILE A 60 -3.64 4.86 -11.34
C ILE A 60 -4.67 3.73 -11.25
N PRO A 61 -4.62 2.70 -12.13
CA PRO A 61 -5.57 1.59 -12.10
C PRO A 61 -5.53 0.83 -10.75
N VAL A 62 -6.61 0.98 -9.97
CA VAL A 62 -6.74 0.34 -8.64
C VAL A 62 -6.72 -1.18 -8.79
N ASP A 63 -7.42 -1.72 -9.78
CA ASP A 63 -7.51 -3.14 -10.03
C ASP A 63 -6.16 -3.78 -10.39
N TYR A 64 -5.18 -3.03 -10.89
CA TYR A 64 -3.83 -3.55 -11.15
C TYR A 64 -2.97 -3.61 -9.89
N ASN A 65 -3.27 -2.78 -8.91
CA ASN A 65 -2.46 -2.62 -7.70
C ASN A 65 -3.06 -3.34 -6.48
N PHE A 66 -4.37 -3.61 -6.51
CA PHE A 66 -5.12 -4.27 -5.45
C PHE A 66 -5.96 -5.41 -6.06
N LYS A 67 -5.61 -6.66 -5.76
CA LYS A 67 -6.39 -7.83 -6.17
C LYS A 67 -7.01 -8.53 -4.98
N LYS A 68 -8.33 -8.63 -4.96
CA LYS A 68 -9.04 -9.41 -3.96
C LYS A 68 -8.74 -10.90 -4.16
N VAL A 69 -8.33 -11.56 -3.10
CA VAL A 69 -8.07 -13.00 -3.07
C VAL A 69 -8.99 -13.68 -2.06
N TYR A 70 -9.24 -14.95 -2.31
CA TYR A 70 -10.15 -15.78 -1.51
C TYR A 70 -9.41 -17.05 -1.14
N TYR A 71 -9.42 -17.41 0.12
CA TYR A 71 -8.84 -18.67 0.58
C TYR A 71 -9.76 -19.33 1.61
N PHE A 72 -9.68 -20.66 1.66
CA PHE A 72 -10.46 -21.45 2.59
C PHE A 72 -9.61 -21.73 3.84
N LYS A 73 -10.09 -21.32 5.01
CA LYS A 73 -9.39 -21.50 6.29
C LYS A 73 -10.39 -21.90 7.36
N ASP A 74 -10.09 -22.96 8.11
CA ASP A 74 -10.91 -23.45 9.22
C ASP A 74 -12.39 -23.71 8.87
N GLY A 75 -12.67 -24.12 7.62
CA GLY A 75 -14.04 -24.39 7.16
C GLY A 75 -14.79 -23.16 6.63
N GLU A 76 -14.16 -21.99 6.63
CA GLU A 76 -14.75 -20.73 6.19
C GLU A 76 -14.01 -20.15 4.98
N LEU A 77 -14.77 -19.49 4.10
CA LEU A 77 -14.23 -18.71 3.00
C LEU A 77 -13.82 -17.33 3.52
N VAL A 78 -12.51 -17.06 3.55
CA VAL A 78 -11.93 -15.80 4.00
C VAL A 78 -11.47 -14.99 2.79
N THR A 79 -11.56 -13.67 2.89
CA THR A 79 -11.10 -12.74 1.85
C THR A 79 -9.90 -11.93 2.33
N ASP A 80 -9.00 -11.63 1.41
CA ASP A 80 -7.83 -10.78 1.63
C ASP A 80 -7.52 -10.00 0.34
N TRP A 81 -6.47 -9.19 0.35
CA TRP A 81 -6.03 -8.39 -0.79
C TRP A 81 -4.54 -8.60 -1.05
N GLN A 82 -4.18 -8.94 -2.28
CA GLN A 82 -2.81 -8.91 -2.76
C GLN A 82 -2.47 -7.54 -3.34
N LEU A 83 -1.30 -7.03 -2.97
CA LEU A 83 -0.86 -5.67 -3.25
C LEU A 83 0.40 -5.65 -4.13
N SER A 84 0.46 -4.67 -5.04
CA SER A 84 1.72 -4.29 -5.71
C SER A 84 2.68 -3.59 -4.74
N GLU A 85 3.92 -3.29 -5.17
CA GLU A 85 4.85 -2.49 -4.35
C GLU A 85 4.28 -1.11 -4.01
N LEU A 86 3.67 -0.42 -5.00
CA LEU A 86 3.03 0.87 -4.79
C LEU A 86 1.86 0.76 -3.80
N ALA A 87 0.97 -0.22 -3.99
CA ALA A 87 -0.16 -0.42 -3.09
C ALA A 87 0.30 -0.76 -1.67
N SER A 88 1.35 -1.57 -1.52
CA SER A 88 1.93 -1.92 -0.22
C SER A 88 2.47 -0.68 0.50
N TYR A 89 3.16 0.20 -0.22
CA TYR A 89 3.63 1.47 0.32
C TYR A 89 2.46 2.36 0.74
N LEU A 90 1.50 2.61 -0.16
CA LEU A 90 0.34 3.46 0.12
C LEU A 90 -0.51 2.93 1.29
N PHE A 91 -0.67 1.61 1.38
CA PHE A 91 -1.33 0.96 2.51
C PHE A 91 -0.57 1.23 3.83
N MET A 92 0.73 0.94 3.87
CA MET A 92 1.55 1.09 5.07
C MET A 92 1.62 2.55 5.56
N ILE A 93 1.74 3.55 4.67
CA ILE A 93 1.76 4.96 5.11
C ILE A 93 0.42 5.43 5.68
N ASN A 94 -0.69 4.79 5.31
CA ASN A 94 -2.02 5.12 5.83
C ASN A 94 -2.35 4.37 7.14
N CYS A 95 -1.55 3.38 7.54
CA CYS A 95 -1.69 2.72 8.85
C CYS A 95 -1.41 3.69 10.01
N ASN A 96 -1.92 3.37 11.20
CA ASN A 96 -1.81 4.23 12.39
C ASN A 96 -0.34 4.37 12.86
N PRO A 97 0.26 5.57 12.80
CA PRO A 97 1.65 5.79 13.21
C PRO A 97 1.86 5.79 14.73
N LEU A 98 0.78 5.75 15.53
CA LEU A 98 0.90 5.52 16.98
C LEU A 98 1.38 4.09 17.29
N ASN A 99 1.29 3.16 16.32
CA ASN A 99 1.94 1.87 16.40
C ASN A 99 3.45 2.03 16.07
N PRO A 100 4.38 1.71 17.00
CA PRO A 100 5.81 1.86 16.78
C PRO A 100 6.37 1.07 15.59
N PHE A 101 5.78 -0.08 15.25
CA PHE A 101 6.18 -0.86 14.07
C PHE A 101 5.84 -0.14 12.77
N VAL A 102 4.68 0.52 12.73
CA VAL A 102 4.25 1.36 11.60
C VAL A 102 5.19 2.56 11.46
N ALA A 103 5.44 3.29 12.54
CA ALA A 103 6.34 4.44 12.51
C ALA A 103 7.76 4.05 12.04
N LYS A 104 8.27 2.90 12.50
CA LYS A 104 9.57 2.37 12.06
C LYS A 104 9.55 2.01 10.58
N ALA A 105 8.51 1.33 10.10
CA ALA A 105 8.38 0.95 8.70
C ALA A 105 8.33 2.20 7.80
N GLN A 106 7.53 3.20 8.16
CA GLN A 106 7.46 4.48 7.44
C GLN A 106 8.83 5.17 7.31
N LEU A 107 9.63 5.17 8.40
CA LEU A 107 10.99 5.72 8.38
C LEU A 107 11.91 4.91 7.45
N ILE A 108 11.89 3.57 7.54
CA ILE A 108 12.72 2.69 6.70
C ILE A 108 12.40 2.90 5.22
N PHE A 109 11.12 2.97 4.85
CA PHE A 109 10.71 3.23 3.46
C PHE A 109 11.22 4.57 2.96
N MET A 110 11.14 5.64 3.76
CA MET A 110 11.68 6.96 3.39
C MET A 110 13.21 6.96 3.21
N MET A 111 13.91 6.02 3.83
CA MET A 111 15.37 5.90 3.75
C MET A 111 15.84 4.91 2.68
N LYS A 112 14.95 4.10 2.09
CA LYS A 112 15.30 2.99 1.17
C LYS A 112 16.16 3.43 -0.04
N ASP A 113 16.00 4.67 -0.51
CA ASP A 113 16.76 5.23 -1.64
C ASP A 113 17.91 6.18 -1.22
N LYS A 114 18.16 6.31 0.08
CA LYS A 114 19.17 7.22 0.65
C LYS A 114 20.35 6.51 1.32
N VAL A 115 20.32 5.18 1.36
CA VAL A 115 21.33 4.31 1.97
C VAL A 115 21.97 3.44 0.90
#